data_AF-A0AAN5C2B8-F1
#
_entry.id   AF-A0AAN5C2B8-F1
#
_cell.length_a   1.000
_cell.length_b   1.000
_cell.length_c   1.000
_cell.angle_alpha   90.00
_cell.angle_beta   90.00
_cell.angle_gamma   90.00
#
_symmetry.space_group_name_H-M   'P 1'
#
loop_
_entity.id
_entity.type
_entity.pdbx_description
1 polymer ?
#
loop_
_entity_poly.entity_id
_entity_poly.type
_entity_poly.pdbx_seq_one_letter_code
_entity_poly.pdbx_strand_id
1 'polypeptide(L)'
;MGLKSPIPLKDLKFNTPVPYTLHVDRELLQLTKQKLALSRYPEEQTDFGENNWAQGAKVSRVKQLAKFWRDHYDWEAEEVR
;
A
#
# COMPACT_ATOMS: atom_id res chain seq x y z
N MET A 1 16.30 -6.49 8.71
CA MET A 1 15.35 -5.64 9.45
C MET A 1 14.06 -6.43 9.59
N GLY A 2 13.72 -6.85 10.80
CA GLY A 2 12.46 -7.55 11.09
C GLY A 2 11.34 -6.53 11.37
N LEU A 3 10.10 -6.90 11.07
CA LEU A 3 8.92 -6.11 11.42
C LEU A 3 8.92 -5.89 12.93
N LYS A 4 8.90 -4.63 13.37
CA LYS A 4 8.84 -4.29 14.79
C LYS A 4 7.41 -4.47 15.27
N SER A 5 7.23 -5.29 16.31
CA SER A 5 5.94 -5.37 16.98
C SER A 5 5.64 -4.04 17.67
N PRO A 6 4.43 -3.47 17.52
CA PRO A 6 4.04 -2.26 18.25
C PRO A 6 3.91 -2.50 19.75
N ILE A 7 3.76 -3.76 20.18
CA ILE A 7 3.75 -4.17 21.59
C ILE A 7 5.02 -4.98 21.87
N PRO A 8 5.85 -4.61 22.85
CA PRO A 8 7.00 -5.42 23.23
C PRO A 8 6.55 -6.81 23.70
N LEU A 9 7.16 -7.86 23.17
CA LEU A 9 6.74 -9.25 23.46
C LEU A 9 6.76 -9.59 24.96
N LYS A 10 7.66 -8.96 25.71
CA LYS A 10 7.78 -9.09 27.17
C LYS A 10 6.56 -8.57 27.95
N ASP A 11 5.76 -7.71 27.34
CA ASP A 11 4.60 -7.07 27.97
C ASP A 11 3.30 -7.81 27.65
N LEU A 12 3.35 -8.81 26.76
CA LEU A 12 2.21 -9.65 26.43
C LEU A 12 1.92 -10.64 27.58
N LYS A 13 0.70 -10.60 28.09
CA LYS A 13 0.20 -11.55 29.09
C LYS A 13 -0.68 -12.60 28.41
N PHE A 14 -0.41 -13.87 28.71
CA PHE A 14 -1.22 -14.97 28.21
C PHE A 14 -2.69 -14.82 28.66
N ASN A 15 -3.63 -15.11 27.76
CA ASN A 15 -5.09 -15.00 27.98
C ASN A 15 -5.60 -13.63 28.44
N THR A 16 -4.83 -12.56 28.25
CA THR A 16 -5.27 -11.19 28.55
C THR A 16 -5.46 -10.44 27.23
N PRO A 17 -6.66 -9.91 26.92
CA PRO A 17 -6.84 -9.06 25.75
C PRO A 17 -5.96 -7.80 25.86
N VAL A 18 -5.23 -7.48 24.79
CA VAL A 18 -4.39 -6.29 24.72
C VAL A 18 -4.97 -5.36 23.64
N PRO A 19 -5.22 -4.07 23.95
CA PRO A 19 -5.61 -3.10 22.95
C PRO A 19 -4.60 -3.04 21.81
N TYR A 20 -5.10 -3.06 20.58
CA TYR A 20 -4.28 -2.96 19.39
C TYR A 20 -4.54 -1.61 18.72
N THR A 21 -3.46 -0.87 18.45
CA THR A 21 -3.47 0.31 17.60
C THR A 21 -2.66 -0.03 16.37
N LEU A 22 -3.21 0.22 15.19
CA LEU A 22 -2.49 0.05 13.95
C LEU A 22 -1.22 0.91 13.98
N HIS A 23 -0.09 0.29 13.68
CA HIS A 23 1.16 1.00 13.48
C HIS A 23 1.81 0.51 12.19
N VAL A 24 1.98 1.42 11.24
CA VAL A 24 2.62 1.17 9.96
C VAL A 24 4.05 1.73 10.02
N ASP A 25 5.02 0.82 9.92
CA ASP A 25 6.44 1.17 9.95
C ASP A 25 6.77 2.18 8.84
N ARG A 26 7.37 3.30 9.23
CA ARG A 26 7.71 4.40 8.32
C ARG A 26 8.75 3.98 7.28
N GLU A 27 9.63 3.04 7.59
CA GLU A 27 10.57 2.47 6.62
C GLU A 27 9.84 1.66 5.54
N LEU A 28 8.77 0.94 5.90
CA LEU A 28 7.95 0.21 4.94
C LEU A 28 7.11 1.14 4.07
N LEU A 29 6.59 2.23 4.64
CA LEU A 29 5.91 3.26 3.83
C LEU A 29 6.87 3.90 2.83
N GLN A 30 8.09 4.23 3.25
CA GLN A 30 9.10 4.78 2.36
C GLN A 30 9.50 3.79 1.26
N LEU A 31 9.71 2.52 1.63
CA LEU A 31 9.98 1.44 0.67
C LEU A 31 8.81 1.26 -0.31
N THR A 32 7.57 1.41 0.15
CA THR A 32 6.37 1.33 -0.70
C THR A 32 6.38 2.45 -1.73
N LYS A 33 6.64 3.70 -1.34
CA LYS A 33 6.78 4.83 -2.27
C LYS A 33 7.89 4.60 -3.30
N GLN A 34 9.03 4.03 -2.88
CA GLN A 34 10.13 3.66 -3.80
C GLN A 34 9.69 2.58 -4.80
N LYS A 35 9.00 1.53 -4.36
CA LYS A 35 8.48 0.48 -5.25
C LYS A 35 7.48 1.03 -6.25
N LEU A 36 6.58 1.92 -5.83
CA LEU A 36 5.66 2.62 -6.73
C LEU A 36 6.42 3.45 -7.76
N ALA A 37 7.50 4.13 -7.36
CA ALA A 37 8.33 4.92 -8.28
C ALA A 37 9.10 4.08 -9.31
N LEU A 38 9.52 2.86 -8.93
CA LEU A 38 10.30 1.95 -9.77
C LEU A 38 9.44 0.95 -10.55
N SER A 39 8.12 1.05 -10.44
CA SER A 39 7.18 0.12 -11.07
C SER A 39 7.31 0.13 -12.60
N ARG A 40 7.29 -1.07 -13.17
CA ARG A 40 7.29 -1.30 -14.62
C ARG A 40 5.88 -1.75 -15.03
N TYR A 41 5.46 -1.35 -16.22
CA TYR A 41 4.12 -1.63 -16.73
C TYR A 41 4.22 -2.24 -18.12
N PRO A 42 3.33 -3.19 -18.48
CA PRO A 42 3.22 -3.65 -19.85
C PRO A 42 2.68 -2.53 -20.75
N GLU A 43 2.64 -2.79 -22.05
CA GLU A 43 1.93 -1.94 -23.01
C GLU A 43 0.41 -2.05 -22.81
N GLU A 44 -0.33 -0.99 -23.18
CA GLU A 44 -1.79 -1.01 -23.11
C GLU A 44 -2.35 -1.82 -24.28
N GLN A 45 -3.33 -2.68 -24.00
CA GLN A 45 -4.05 -3.41 -25.05
C GLN A 45 -4.96 -2.46 -25.83
N THR A 46 -4.89 -2.52 -27.16
CA THR A 46 -5.65 -1.64 -28.07
C THR A 46 -6.95 -2.25 -28.57
N ASP A 47 -7.13 -3.57 -28.43
CA ASP A 47 -8.24 -4.31 -29.05
C ASP A 47 -9.59 -4.09 -28.35
N PHE A 48 -9.57 -3.42 -27.19
CA PHE A 48 -10.75 -3.13 -26.38
C PHE A 48 -10.85 -1.63 -26.12
N GLY A 49 -12.03 -1.06 -26.33
CA GLY A 49 -12.28 0.35 -26.03
C GLY A 49 -11.94 0.74 -24.59
N GLU A 50 -11.67 2.02 -24.37
CA GLU A 50 -11.17 2.58 -23.10
C GLU A 50 -12.05 2.22 -21.89
N ASN A 51 -13.37 2.16 -22.08
CA ASN A 51 -14.35 1.86 -21.04
C ASN A 51 -14.68 0.36 -20.90
N ASN A 52 -14.03 -0.51 -21.69
CA ASN A 52 -14.29 -1.94 -21.63
C ASN A 52 -13.30 -2.63 -20.67
N TRP A 53 -13.80 -3.12 -19.54
CA TRP A 53 -13.02 -3.76 -18.46
C TRP A 53 -13.02 -5.29 -18.52
N ALA A 54 -13.51 -5.91 -19.59
CA ALA A 54 -13.65 -7.37 -19.68
C ALA A 54 -12.31 -8.13 -19.58
N GLN A 55 -11.17 -7.46 -19.81
CA GLN A 55 -9.81 -8.02 -19.67
C GLN A 55 -9.10 -7.57 -18.38
N GLY A 56 -9.82 -6.92 -17.47
CA GLY A 56 -9.27 -6.42 -16.21
C GLY A 56 -8.79 -4.97 -16.30
N ALA A 57 -7.81 -4.65 -15.44
CA ALA A 57 -7.40 -3.26 -15.21
C ALA A 57 -6.63 -2.67 -16.40
N LYS A 58 -7.04 -1.48 -16.85
CA LYS A 58 -6.31 -0.70 -17.85
C LYS A 58 -4.96 -0.26 -17.31
N VAL A 59 -3.91 -0.38 -18.13
CA VAL A 59 -2.54 -0.02 -17.73
C VAL A 59 -2.46 1.46 -17.35
N SER A 60 -3.08 2.31 -18.16
CA SER A 60 -3.25 3.75 -17.93
C SER A 60 -3.87 4.05 -16.58
N ARG A 61 -4.93 3.31 -16.18
CA ARG A 61 -5.56 3.49 -14.87
C ARG A 61 -4.64 3.08 -13.73
N VAL A 62 -3.93 1.96 -13.85
CA VAL A 62 -2.99 1.49 -12.83
C VAL A 62 -1.84 2.49 -12.66
N LYS A 63 -1.31 3.05 -13.75
CA LYS A 63 -0.29 4.11 -13.72
C LYS A 63 -0.78 5.35 -12.97
N GLN A 64 -2.01 5.80 -13.23
CA GLN A 64 -2.62 6.92 -12.51
C GLN A 64 -2.74 6.63 -11.01
N LEU A 65 -3.21 5.44 -10.64
CA LEU A 65 -3.36 5.04 -9.24
C LEU A 65 -2.01 4.96 -8.53
N ALA A 66 -1.00 4.36 -9.16
CA ALA A 66 0.34 4.27 -8.60
C ALA A 66 0.95 5.67 -8.37
N LYS A 67 0.75 6.60 -9.31
CA LYS A 67 1.16 8.00 -9.14
C LYS A 67 0.44 8.65 -7.96
N PHE A 68 -0.88 8.50 -7.88
CA PHE A 68 -1.68 9.06 -6.78
C PHE A 68 -1.20 8.54 -5.42
N TRP A 69 -1.01 7.23 -5.29
CA TRP A 69 -0.52 6.61 -4.06
C TRP A 69 0.90 7.02 -3.66
N ARG A 70 1.76 7.31 -4.65
CA ARG A 70 3.12 7.78 -4.39
C ARG A 70 3.13 9.25 -3.96
N ASP A 71 2.37 10.10 -4.65
CA ASP A 71 2.55 11.56 -4.64
C ASP A 71 1.48 12.32 -3.85
N HIS A 72 0.28 11.75 -3.68
CA HIS A 72 -0.89 12.49 -3.20
C HIS A 72 -1.64 11.81 -2.06
N TYR A 73 -1.57 10.49 -1.94
CA TYR A 73 -2.27 9.77 -0.88
C TYR A 73 -1.56 9.97 0.47
N ASP A 74 -2.32 10.44 1.45
CA ASP A 74 -1.85 10.64 2.82
C ASP A 74 -2.00 9.36 3.64
N TRP A 75 -0.96 8.53 3.58
CA TRP A 75 -0.90 7.26 4.30
C TRP A 75 -0.95 7.43 5.83
N GLU A 76 -0.42 8.55 6.34
CA GLU A 76 -0.36 8.79 7.78
C GLU A 76 -1.70 9.25 8.33
N ALA A 77 -2.44 10.05 7.56
CA ALA A 77 -3.82 10.40 7.90
C ALA A 77 -4.73 9.17 7.93
N GLU A 78 -4.57 8.21 7.01
CA GLU A 78 -5.39 6.99 7.02
C GLU A 78 -5.08 6.07 8.20
N GLU A 79 -3.82 6.00 8.67
CA GLU A 79 -3.46 5.19 9.85
C GLU A 79 -4.18 5.64 11.13
N VAL A 80 -4.52 6.93 11.23
CA VAL A 80 -5.13 7.54 12.41
C VAL A 80 -6.66 7.57 12.34
N ARG A 81 -7.25 7.30 11.17
CA ARG A 81 -8.69 7.38 10.93
C ARG A 81 -9.45 6.17 11.44
#